data_AF-A0A376RNG6-F1
#
_entry.id   AF-A0A376RNG6-F1
#
_cell.length_a   1.000
_cell.length_b   1.000
_cell.length_c   1.000
_cell.angle_alpha   90.00
_cell.angle_beta   90.00
_cell.angle_gamma   90.00
#
_symmetry.space_group_name_H-M   'P 1'
#
loop_
_entity.id
_entity.type
_entity.pdbx_description
1 polymer ?
#
loop_
_entity_poly.entity_id
_entity_poly.type
_entity_poly.pdbx_seq_one_letter_code
_entity_poly.pdbx_strand_id
1 'polypeptide(L)' 'MVDQLDIAKIHLLGNSMGGHSSVAFTLNWPERVGKLVLMGGGTGGMSLFTPMPTEGIKRLNQLYRQPTIET' A
#
# COMPACT_ATOMS: atom_id res chain seq x y z
N MET A 1 -2.42 9.37 15.58
CA MET A 1 -3.85 9.57 15.21
C MET A 1 -4.77 8.74 16.09
N VAL A 2 -4.75 7.40 15.99
CA VAL A 2 -5.69 6.51 16.71
C VAL A 2 -5.70 6.76 18.22
N ASP A 3 -4.54 6.92 18.85
CA ASP A 3 -4.45 7.22 20.29
C ASP A 3 -4.99 8.60 20.65
N GLN A 4 -4.76 9.61 19.80
CA GLN A 4 -5.26 10.97 20.03
C GLN A 4 -6.79 11.07 19.90
N LEU A 5 -7.40 10.13 19.19
CA LEU A 5 -8.86 10.02 19.05
C LEU A 5 -9.49 9.08 20.07
N ASP A 6 -8.69 8.54 21.01
CA ASP A 6 -9.12 7.57 22.03
C ASP A 6 -9.84 6.33 21.45
N ILE A 7 -9.35 5.85 20.29
CA ILE A 7 -9.93 4.68 19.63
C ILE A 7 -9.16 3.43 20.03
N ALA A 8 -9.83 2.53 20.77
CA ALA A 8 -9.22 1.29 21.23
C ALA A 8 -8.88 0.33 20.07
N LYS A 9 -9.78 0.18 19.09
CA LYS A 9 -9.65 -0.80 18.00
C LYS A 9 -10.22 -0.28 16.68
N ILE A 10 -9.52 -0.52 15.59
CA ILE A 10 -9.93 -0.10 14.24
C ILE A 10 -10.05 -1.27 13.26
N HIS A 11 -10.78 -1.06 12.17
CA HIS A 11 -10.73 -1.91 10.99
C HIS A 11 -9.97 -1.16 9.89
N LEU A 12 -9.13 -1.89 9.16
CA LEU A 12 -8.25 -1.30 8.17
C LEU A 12 -8.64 -1.77 6.77
N LEU A 13 -8.81 -0.81 5.87
CA LEU A 13 -8.88 -1.05 4.43
C LEU A 13 -7.63 -0.45 3.80
N GLY A 14 -6.70 -1.30 3.40
CA GLY A 14 -5.43 -0.89 2.82
C GLY A 14 -5.39 -1.11 1.32
N ASN A 15 -5.33 -0.02 0.54
CA ASN A 15 -5.14 -0.07 -0.91
C ASN A 15 -3.68 0.23 -1.31
N SER A 16 -3.05 -0.60 -2.14
CA SER A 16 -1.71 -0.35 -2.68
C SER A 16 -0.67 -0.06 -1.57
N MET A 17 -0.08 1.13 -1.53
CA MET A 17 0.80 1.58 -0.44
C MET A 17 0.08 1.52 0.92
N GLY A 18 -1.19 1.91 0.98
CA GLY A 18 -2.00 1.78 2.20
C GLY A 18 -2.16 0.34 2.65
N GLY A 19 -2.11 -0.64 1.74
CA GLY A 19 -2.06 -2.07 2.06
C GLY A 19 -0.82 -2.44 2.85
N HIS A 20 0.36 -2.00 2.38
CA HIS A 20 1.63 -2.20 3.08
C HIS A 20 1.63 -1.53 4.46
N SER A 21 1.17 -0.28 4.54
CA SER A 21 1.05 0.43 5.81
C SER A 21 0.10 -0.27 6.78
N SER A 22 -1.03 -0.79 6.28
CA SER A 22 -2.02 -1.50 7.10
C SER A 22 -1.48 -2.82 7.65
N VAL A 23 -0.73 -3.58 6.83
CA VAL A 23 -0.04 -4.80 7.28
C VAL A 23 1.03 -4.47 8.32
N ALA A 24 1.88 -3.47 8.06
CA ALA A 24 2.91 -3.04 9.00
C ALA A 24 2.31 -2.59 10.35
N PHE A 25 1.22 -1.81 10.31
CA PHE A 25 0.50 -1.40 11.52
C PHE A 25 -0.05 -2.62 12.27
N THR A 26 -0.68 -3.55 11.56
CA THR A 26 -1.26 -4.76 12.17
C THR A 26 -0.20 -5.66 12.80
N LEU A 27 0.99 -5.77 12.18
CA LEU A 27 2.11 -6.55 12.74
C LEU A 27 2.68 -5.92 14.02
N ASN A 28 2.72 -4.59 14.10
CA ASN A 28 3.25 -3.87 15.26
C ASN A 28 2.23 -3.79 16.42
N TRP A 29 0.93 -3.69 16.13
CA TRP A 29 -0.14 -3.52 17.12
C TRP A 29 -1.36 -4.40 16.81
N PRO A 30 -1.21 -5.74 16.83
CA PRO A 30 -2.27 -6.66 16.44
C PRO A 30 -3.53 -6.53 17.31
N GLU A 31 -3.39 -6.16 18.58
CA GLU A 31 -4.49 -5.93 19.51
C GLU A 31 -5.38 -4.74 19.11
N ARG A 32 -4.81 -3.76 18.38
CA ARG A 32 -5.50 -2.55 17.92
C ARG A 32 -6.27 -2.75 16.61
N VAL A 33 -6.18 -3.92 15.99
CA VAL A 33 -6.81 -4.20 14.68
C VAL A 33 -7.86 -5.31 14.79
N GLY A 34 -9.06 -5.05 14.24
CA GLY A 34 -10.14 -6.03 14.18
C GLY A 34 -10.17 -6.82 12.88
N LYS A 35 -10.57 -6.18 11.78
CA LYS A 35 -10.55 -6.76 10.44
C LYS A 35 -9.56 -5.99 9.57
N LEU A 36 -8.86 -6.70 8.71
CA LEU A 36 -7.94 -6.17 7.73
C LEU A 36 -8.42 -6.58 6.33
N VAL A 37 -8.69 -5.60 5.48
CA VAL A 37 -9.05 -5.79 4.08
C VAL A 37 -7.95 -5.18 3.22
N LEU A 38 -7.39 -5.97 2.31
CA LEU A 38 -6.28 -5.56 1.44
C LEU A 38 -6.74 -5.55 -0.01
N MET A 39 -6.42 -4.46 -0.72
CA MET A 39 -6.73 -4.29 -2.14
C MET A 39 -5.46 -3.87 -2.88
N GLY A 40 -4.98 -4.68 -3.82
CA GLY A 40 -3.84 -4.33 -4.68
C GLY A 40 -2.54 -3.98 -3.93
N GLY A 41 -2.37 -4.47 -2.70
CA GLY A 41 -1.22 -4.22 -1.83
C GLY A 41 -1.24 -5.15 -0.61
N GLY A 42 -0.26 -5.02 0.29
CA GLY A 42 -0.20 -5.83 1.50
C GLY A 42 1.24 -6.17 1.88
N THR A 43 1.94 -6.90 1.02
CA THR A 43 3.33 -7.29 1.25
C THR A 43 4.20 -6.85 0.10
N GLY A 44 5.44 -6.45 0.42
CA GLY A 44 6.47 -6.28 -0.59
C GLY A 44 6.90 -7.63 -1.20
N GLY A 45 7.70 -7.57 -2.25
CA GLY A 45 8.24 -8.73 -2.94
C GLY A 45 8.18 -8.59 -4.45
N MET A 46 9.02 -9.34 -5.16
CA MET A 46 8.97 -9.42 -6.61
C MET A 46 7.87 -10.40 -7.02
N SER A 47 7.12 -10.05 -8.07
CA SER A 47 6.20 -11.01 -8.69
C SER A 47 7.00 -12.15 -9.32
N LEU A 48 6.47 -13.37 -9.21
CA LEU A 48 7.04 -14.57 -9.81
C LEU A 48 6.75 -14.67 -11.32
N PHE A 49 5.71 -13.98 -11.78
CA PHE A 49 5.18 -14.15 -13.14
C PHE A 49 5.08 -12.84 -13.93
N THR A 50 5.09 -11.70 -13.22
CA THR A 50 4.92 -10.38 -13.84
C THR A 50 6.22 -9.59 -13.73
N PRO A 51 6.75 -9.06 -14.85
CA PRO A 51 7.89 -8.16 -14.80
C PRO A 51 7.61 -6.96 -13.89
N MET A 52 8.57 -6.67 -13.00
CA MET A 52 8.50 -5.56 -12.06
C MET A 52 9.59 -4.51 -12.38
N PRO A 53 9.30 -3.20 -12.32
CA PRO A 53 7.98 -2.60 -12.13
C PRO A 53 7.06 -2.87 -13.33
N THR A 54 5.74 -2.84 -13.12
CA THR A 54 4.77 -3.04 -14.21
C THR A 54 4.92 -1.95 -15.28
N GLU A 55 4.55 -2.25 -16.52
CA GLU A 55 4.69 -1.29 -17.64
C GLU A 55 4.01 0.06 -17.36
N GLY A 56 2.83 0.04 -16.72
CA GLY A 56 2.15 1.26 -16.30
C GLY A 56 2.98 2.10 -15.32
N ILE A 57 3.63 1.45 -14.35
CA ILE A 57 4.51 2.14 -13.39
C ILE A 57 5.78 2.66 -14.07
N LYS A 58 6.33 1.96 -15.06
CA LYS A 58 7.47 2.46 -15.86
C LYS A 58 7.10 3.75 -16.60
N ARG A 59 5.94 3.76 -17.28
CA ARG A 59 5.43 4.94 -17.99
C ARG A 59 5.15 6.09 -17.04
N LEU A 60 4.48 5.82 -15.92
CA LEU A 60 4.22 6.83 -14.90
C LEU A 60 5.53 7.43 -14.36
N ASN A 61 6.53 6.59 -14.08
CA ASN A 61 7.85 7.06 -13.64
C ASN A 61 8.58 7.86 -14.73
N GLN A 62 8.40 7.51 -16.00
CA GLN A 62 8.97 8.24 -17.13
C GLN A 62 8.34 9.63 -17.22
N LEU A 63 7.00 9.74 -17.19
CA LEU A 63 6.26 11.00 -17.16
C LEU A 63 6.80 11.93 -16.06
N TYR A 64 6.94 11.41 -14.84
CA TYR A 64 7.41 12.21 -13.71
C TYR A 64 8.87 12.67 -13.85
N ARG A 65 9.71 11.94 -14.59
CA ARG A 65 11.14 12.25 -14.75
C ARG A 65 11.44 13.10 -15.99
N GLN A 66 10.75 12.83 -17.09
CA GLN A 66 10.98 13.43 -18.41
C GLN A 66 9.63 13.62 -19.11
N PRO A 67 8.84 14.61 -18.66
CA PRO A 67 7.52 14.84 -19.24
C PRO A 67 7.63 15.33 -20.68
N THR A 68 6.91 14.66 -21.59
CA THR A 68 6.69 15.07 -22.99
C THR A 68 5.20 15.00 -23.30
N ILE A 69 4.75 15.54 -24.45
CA ILE A 69 3.33 15.43 -24.85
C ILE A 69 2.92 13.96 -25.02
N GLU A 70 3.85 13.11 -25.43
CA GLU A 70 3.59 11.70 -25.71
C GLU A 70 3.72 10.82 -24.46
N THR A 71 4.43 11.26 -23.41
CA THR A 71 4.67 10.48 -22.19
C THR A 71 4.90 11.33 -20.95
#